data_AF-A0AAW2V2L1-F1
#
_entry.id   AF-A0AAW2V2L1-F1
#
_cell.length_a   1.000
_cell.length_b   1.000
_cell.length_c   1.000
_cell.angle_alpha   90.00
_cell.angle_beta   90.00
_cell.angle_gamma   90.00
#
_symmetry.space_group_name_H-M   'P 1'
#
loop_
_entity.id
_entity.type
_entity.pdbx_description
1 polymer ?
#
loop_
_entity_poly.entity_id
_entity_poly.type
_entity_poly.pdbx_seq_one_letter_code
_entity_poly.pdbx_strand_id
1 'polypeptide(L)'
;MLSIFQKFACRIVIQCATLSPSNGKNSWFHVLKKCLTESRSALKAQGLDSLEKAADYETLEASEKLRLLNLLCDEVLGTEKVRNWMDDQNTKLAEMVKEAKQKVLAAKDKEKSLKKKMKDDIAKAIIARHGAPLSISEHEAIVARIKRETAQAHARVLESKGMLLKDNRTSDAVRIEPIFVGRDGHAYWKLSCSGKSEVLHQDAGNGDALTLDEKWFAIDDQGKEAIEKHFSSLR
;
A
#
# COMPACT_ATOMS: atom_id res chain seq x y z
N MET A 1 18.87 -1.64 -31.10
CA MET A 1 18.87 -0.25 -31.60
C MET A 1 17.83 0.49 -30.79
N LEU A 2 18.22 1.34 -29.82
CA LEU A 2 17.27 2.09 -29.00
C LEU A 2 16.48 3.05 -29.90
N SER A 3 15.14 3.07 -29.77
CA SER A 3 14.29 3.98 -30.54
C SER A 3 14.67 5.44 -30.27
N ILE A 4 14.33 6.36 -31.18
CA ILE A 4 14.53 7.81 -30.99
C ILE A 4 13.93 8.26 -29.65
N PHE A 5 12.80 7.68 -29.25
CA PHE A 5 12.12 7.91 -27.97
C PHE A 5 12.90 7.33 -26.77
N GLN A 6 13.51 6.15 -26.88
CA GLN A 6 14.35 5.62 -25.80
C GLN A 6 15.65 6.43 -25.58
N LYS A 7 16.23 6.98 -26.65
CA LYS A 7 17.37 7.92 -26.53
C LYS A 7 16.95 9.24 -25.88
N PHE A 8 15.72 9.66 -26.13
CA PHE A 8 15.08 10.84 -25.57
C PHE A 8 14.82 10.70 -24.07
N ALA A 9 14.24 9.57 -23.63
CA ALA A 9 14.03 9.26 -22.21
C ALA A 9 15.34 9.19 -21.41
N CYS A 10 16.36 8.51 -21.94
CA CYS A 10 17.68 8.47 -21.32
C CYS A 10 18.28 9.88 -21.17
N ARG A 11 18.14 10.74 -22.19
CA ARG A 11 18.61 12.13 -22.13
C ARG A 11 17.83 12.97 -21.12
N ILE A 12 16.51 12.87 -21.07
CA ILE A 12 15.71 13.61 -20.08
C ILE A 12 16.09 13.20 -18.66
N VAL A 13 16.15 11.90 -18.37
CA VAL A 13 16.45 11.41 -17.03
C VAL A 13 17.89 11.77 -16.60
N ILE A 14 18.87 11.63 -17.49
CA ILE A 14 20.27 11.98 -17.21
C ILE A 14 20.46 13.49 -17.07
N GLN A 15 19.78 14.28 -17.91
CA GLN A 15 19.95 15.73 -17.92
C GLN A 15 19.14 16.42 -16.83
N CYS A 16 18.07 15.80 -16.32
CA CYS A 16 17.33 16.27 -15.14
C CYS A 16 18.06 16.04 -13.82
N ALA A 17 18.97 15.05 -13.75
CA ALA A 17 19.73 14.75 -12.53
C ALA A 17 20.71 15.88 -12.10
N THR A 18 20.95 16.86 -12.97
CA THR A 18 21.85 18.01 -12.72
C THR A 18 21.13 19.35 -12.61
N LEU A 19 19.79 19.36 -12.57
CA LEU A 19 19.01 20.60 -12.64
C LEU A 19 18.67 21.18 -11.27
N SER A 20 18.87 22.50 -11.17
CA SER A 20 18.41 23.31 -10.05
C SER A 20 16.92 23.59 -10.21
N PRO A 21 16.11 23.57 -9.14
CA PRO A 21 14.70 23.99 -9.17
C PRO A 21 14.52 25.51 -9.41
N SER A 22 15.61 26.27 -9.60
CA SER A 22 15.56 27.72 -9.80
C SER A 22 15.04 28.13 -11.18
N ASN A 23 14.21 29.18 -11.21
CA ASN A 23 13.82 29.87 -12.43
C ASN A 23 15.04 30.42 -13.18
N GLY A 24 15.19 30.09 -14.46
CA GLY A 24 16.28 30.57 -15.31
C GLY A 24 16.55 29.65 -16.51
N LYS A 25 17.56 30.00 -17.33
CA LYS A 25 17.93 29.27 -18.57
C LYS A 25 18.30 27.79 -18.36
N ASN A 26 18.57 27.38 -17.11
CA ASN A 26 18.88 26.00 -16.72
C ASN A 26 17.68 25.31 -16.02
N SER A 27 16.45 25.78 -16.24
CA SER A 27 15.26 25.13 -15.67
C SER A 27 15.01 23.77 -16.32
N TRP A 28 14.43 22.84 -15.55
CA TRP A 28 13.96 21.54 -16.05
C TRP A 28 13.02 21.69 -17.25
N PHE A 29 12.20 22.74 -17.25
CA PHE A 29 11.28 23.02 -18.34
C PHE A 29 12.01 23.35 -19.64
N HIS A 30 13.09 24.15 -19.59
CA HIS A 30 13.88 24.46 -20.79
C HIS A 30 14.61 23.24 -21.36
N VAL A 31 15.16 22.38 -20.49
CA VAL A 31 15.79 21.11 -20.91
C VAL A 31 14.76 20.19 -21.54
N LEU A 32 13.61 20.03 -20.89
CA LEU A 32 12.50 19.22 -21.39
C LEU A 32 11.99 19.74 -22.74
N LYS A 33 11.80 21.05 -22.85
CA LYS A 33 11.40 21.71 -24.10
C LYS A 33 12.40 21.46 -25.21
N LYS A 34 13.71 21.57 -24.93
CA LYS A 34 14.78 21.26 -25.89
C LYS A 34 14.72 19.80 -26.34
N CYS A 35 14.54 18.87 -25.41
CA CYS A 35 14.33 17.47 -25.76
C CYS A 35 13.12 17.36 -26.70
N LEU A 36 11.94 17.82 -26.28
CA LEU A 36 10.69 17.71 -27.04
C LEU A 36 10.75 18.36 -28.44
N THR A 37 11.52 19.43 -28.63
CA THR A 37 11.73 20.02 -29.96
C THR A 37 12.47 19.11 -30.95
N GLU A 38 13.29 18.17 -30.47
CA GLU A 38 13.89 17.11 -31.32
C GLU A 38 12.82 16.16 -31.88
N SER A 39 11.60 16.16 -31.30
CA SER A 39 10.47 15.29 -31.65
C SER A 39 9.20 16.11 -31.98
N ARG A 40 9.35 17.21 -32.73
CA ARG A 40 8.29 18.20 -33.02
C ARG A 40 6.99 17.60 -33.60
N SER A 41 7.05 16.53 -34.37
CA SER A 41 5.87 15.85 -34.92
C SER A 41 5.02 15.15 -33.84
N ALA A 42 5.66 14.61 -32.80
CA ALA A 42 4.97 13.94 -31.68
C ALA A 42 4.26 14.96 -30.76
N LEU A 43 4.86 16.13 -30.54
CA LEU A 43 4.24 17.24 -29.80
C LEU A 43 2.93 17.72 -30.43
N LYS A 44 2.93 17.87 -31.76
CA LYS A 44 1.75 18.29 -32.56
C LYS A 44 0.59 17.31 -32.40
N ALA A 45 0.87 16.02 -32.52
CA ALA A 45 -0.13 14.97 -32.35
C ALA A 45 -0.76 14.97 -30.94
N GLN A 46 -0.01 15.42 -29.93
CA GLN A 46 -0.44 15.48 -28.53
C GLN A 46 -1.08 16.83 -28.15
N GLY A 47 -1.22 17.77 -29.10
CA GLY A 47 -1.81 19.08 -28.86
C GLY A 47 -1.02 19.94 -27.89
N LEU A 48 0.33 19.86 -27.95
CA LEU A 48 1.28 20.62 -27.12
C LEU A 48 2.03 21.69 -27.95
N ASP A 49 1.40 22.24 -28.98
CA ASP A 49 2.01 23.21 -29.91
C ASP A 49 2.41 24.54 -29.24
N SER A 50 1.68 24.92 -28.20
CA SER A 50 1.94 26.09 -27.37
C SER A 50 3.18 25.96 -26.50
N LEU A 51 3.65 24.73 -26.24
CA LEU A 51 4.83 24.45 -25.41
C LEU A 51 6.09 25.12 -26.00
N GLU A 52 6.18 25.20 -27.33
CA GLU A 52 7.28 25.88 -28.02
C GLU A 52 7.31 27.39 -27.73
N LYS A 53 6.15 28.00 -27.45
CA LYS A 53 6.01 29.44 -27.19
C LYS A 53 6.04 29.77 -25.69
N ALA A 54 5.69 28.82 -24.83
CA ALA A 54 5.69 29.00 -23.39
C ALA A 54 7.08 29.41 -22.87
N ALA A 55 7.13 30.44 -22.05
CA ALA A 55 8.36 30.92 -21.42
C ALA A 55 8.80 29.97 -20.29
N ASP A 56 7.83 29.48 -19.51
CA ASP A 56 8.04 28.59 -18.37
C ASP A 56 6.85 27.64 -18.19
N TYR A 57 7.02 26.59 -17.38
CA TYR A 57 5.96 25.65 -17.02
C TYR A 57 4.77 26.38 -16.40
N GLU A 58 5.02 27.38 -15.56
CA GLU A 58 3.95 28.09 -14.86
C GLU A 58 3.03 28.88 -15.78
N THR A 59 3.52 29.26 -16.97
CA THR A 59 2.75 30.00 -17.98
C THR A 59 1.82 29.12 -18.82
N LEU A 60 1.88 27.80 -18.66
CA LEU A 60 1.00 26.86 -19.34
C LEU A 60 -0.40 26.85 -18.72
N GLU A 61 -1.41 26.68 -19.57
CA GLU A 61 -2.76 26.43 -19.12
C GLU A 61 -2.86 25.07 -18.42
N ALA A 62 -3.82 24.92 -17.50
CA ALA A 62 -3.96 23.70 -16.70
C ALA A 62 -4.11 22.42 -17.56
N SER A 63 -4.79 22.53 -18.70
CA SER A 63 -4.94 21.42 -19.66
C SER A 63 -3.63 21.01 -20.31
N GLU A 64 -2.75 21.97 -20.59
CA GLU A 64 -1.43 21.76 -21.20
C GLU A 64 -0.46 21.18 -20.18
N LYS A 65 -0.49 21.69 -18.93
CA LYS A 65 0.24 21.12 -17.79
C LYS A 65 -0.10 19.63 -17.61
N LEU A 66 -1.39 19.29 -17.68
CA LEU A 66 -1.86 17.92 -17.54
C LEU A 66 -1.41 17.04 -18.71
N ARG A 67 -1.54 17.51 -19.96
CA ARG A 67 -1.06 16.76 -21.15
C ARG A 67 0.43 16.49 -21.10
N LEU A 68 1.22 17.49 -20.68
CA LEU A 68 2.67 17.34 -20.53
C LEU A 68 3.01 16.30 -19.46
N LEU A 69 2.30 16.32 -18.34
CA LEU A 69 2.48 15.32 -17.27
C LEU A 69 2.16 13.91 -17.76
N ASN A 70 1.02 13.73 -18.46
CA ASN A 70 0.63 12.45 -19.02
C ASN A 70 1.69 11.91 -19.99
N LEU A 71 2.20 12.76 -20.90
CA LEU A 71 3.27 12.40 -21.82
C LEU A 71 4.53 11.90 -21.08
N LEU A 72 4.94 12.62 -20.03
CA LEU A 72 6.10 12.24 -19.23
C LEU A 72 5.87 10.92 -18.51
N CYS A 73 4.69 10.71 -17.92
CA CYS A 73 4.31 9.46 -17.30
C CYS A 73 4.32 8.30 -18.30
N ASP A 74 3.69 8.48 -19.46
CA ASP A 74 3.64 7.46 -20.52
C ASP A 74 5.03 7.06 -21.00
N GLU A 75 5.95 8.02 -21.14
CA GLU A 75 7.33 7.73 -21.55
C GLU A 75 8.11 6.97 -20.46
N VAL A 76 7.98 7.38 -19.20
CA VAL A 76 8.62 6.70 -18.07
C VAL A 76 8.08 5.28 -17.92
N LEU A 77 6.76 5.10 -17.98
CA LEU A 77 6.10 3.78 -17.97
C LEU A 77 6.38 2.99 -19.26
N GLY A 78 6.69 3.69 -20.36
CA GLY A 78 7.16 3.17 -21.63
C GLY A 78 8.59 2.60 -21.57
N THR A 79 9.33 2.87 -20.50
CA THR A 79 10.70 2.38 -20.34
C THR A 79 10.71 0.94 -19.83
N GLU A 80 11.33 0.03 -20.60
CA GLU A 80 11.45 -1.39 -20.26
C GLU A 80 12.04 -1.62 -18.85
N LYS A 81 13.09 -0.87 -18.49
CA LYS A 81 13.70 -0.97 -17.15
C LYS A 81 12.71 -0.64 -16.03
N VAL A 82 11.86 0.36 -16.22
CA VAL A 82 10.85 0.77 -15.23
C VAL A 82 9.75 -0.29 -15.16
N ARG A 83 9.27 -0.79 -16.31
CA ARG A 83 8.28 -1.88 -16.33
C ARG A 83 8.78 -3.15 -15.67
N ASN A 84 9.97 -3.63 -16.05
CA ASN A 84 10.55 -4.84 -15.47
C ASN A 84 10.74 -4.68 -13.95
N TRP A 85 11.11 -3.48 -13.49
CA TRP A 85 11.17 -3.19 -12.07
C TRP A 85 9.79 -3.23 -11.40
N MET A 86 8.75 -2.64 -12.00
CA MET A 86 7.37 -2.72 -11.50
C MET A 86 6.88 -4.17 -11.43
N ASP A 87 7.14 -4.97 -12.47
CA ASP A 87 6.76 -6.38 -12.52
C ASP A 87 7.48 -7.23 -11.46
N ASP A 88 8.77 -6.98 -11.23
CA ASP A 88 9.55 -7.61 -10.15
C ASP A 88 8.98 -7.24 -8.77
N GLN A 89 8.66 -5.97 -8.53
CA GLN A 89 8.05 -5.54 -7.27
C GLN A 89 6.66 -6.16 -7.07
N ASN A 90 5.83 -6.20 -8.11
CA ASN A 90 4.51 -6.83 -8.07
C ASN A 90 4.61 -8.34 -7.80
N THR A 91 5.59 -9.01 -8.41
CA THR A 91 5.84 -10.44 -8.19
C THR A 91 6.24 -10.71 -6.75
N LYS A 92 7.19 -9.94 -6.20
CA LYS A 92 7.60 -10.04 -4.79
C LYS A 92 6.44 -9.82 -3.83
N LEU A 93 5.61 -8.80 -4.09
CA LEU A 93 4.42 -8.52 -3.30
C LEU A 93 3.43 -9.70 -3.36
N ALA A 94 3.18 -10.24 -4.54
CA ALA A 94 2.29 -11.39 -4.72
C ALA A 94 2.77 -12.64 -3.96
N GLU A 95 4.08 -12.91 -3.98
CA GLU A 95 4.69 -13.99 -3.22
C GLU A 95 4.57 -13.77 -1.71
N MET A 96 4.88 -12.57 -1.21
CA MET A 96 4.69 -12.22 0.21
C MET A 96 3.24 -12.39 0.66
N VAL A 97 2.28 -11.91 -0.14
CA VAL A 97 0.84 -12.08 0.14
C VAL A 97 0.46 -13.56 0.18
N LYS A 98 0.99 -14.37 -0.75
CA LYS A 98 0.74 -15.82 -0.78
C LYS A 98 1.28 -16.52 0.47
N GLU A 99 2.52 -16.23 0.86
CA GLU A 99 3.13 -16.79 2.07
C GLU A 99 2.35 -16.41 3.33
N ALA A 100 1.95 -15.14 3.45
CA ALA A 100 1.16 -14.67 4.57
C ALA A 100 -0.21 -15.37 4.63
N LYS A 101 -0.89 -15.52 3.48
CA LYS A 101 -2.15 -16.29 3.39
C LYS A 101 -1.96 -17.74 3.86
N GLN A 102 -0.87 -18.39 3.46
CA GLN A 102 -0.54 -19.75 3.92
C GLN A 102 -0.33 -19.81 5.44
N LYS A 103 0.40 -18.86 6.03
CA LYS A 103 0.60 -18.77 7.49
C LYS A 103 -0.73 -18.60 8.24
N VAL A 104 -1.62 -17.76 7.72
CA VAL A 104 -2.96 -17.55 8.31
C VAL A 104 -3.79 -18.84 8.25
N LEU A 105 -3.81 -19.53 7.10
CA LEU A 105 -4.53 -20.80 6.94
C LEU A 105 -4.00 -21.86 7.90
N ALA A 106 -2.67 -22.04 7.96
CA ALA A 106 -2.04 -23.01 8.86
C ALA A 106 -2.38 -22.73 10.34
N ALA A 107 -2.43 -21.46 10.74
CA ALA A 107 -2.82 -21.09 12.10
C ALA A 107 -4.31 -21.39 12.38
N LYS A 108 -5.21 -21.09 11.43
CA LYS A 108 -6.66 -21.39 11.54
C LYS A 108 -6.90 -22.90 11.67
N ASP A 109 -6.16 -23.72 10.92
CA ASP A 109 -6.26 -25.17 11.02
C ASP A 109 -5.70 -25.71 12.34
N LYS A 110 -4.61 -25.09 12.85
CA LYS A 110 -4.09 -25.40 14.19
C LYS A 110 -5.11 -25.07 15.28
N GLU A 111 -5.79 -23.93 15.19
CA GLU A 111 -6.87 -23.56 16.13
C GLU A 111 -8.00 -24.60 16.13
N LYS A 112 -8.48 -25.01 14.95
CA LYS A 112 -9.49 -26.07 14.81
C LYS A 112 -9.04 -27.39 15.42
N SER A 113 -7.78 -27.79 15.15
CA SER A 113 -7.19 -29.03 15.68
C SER A 113 -7.11 -29.00 17.21
N LEU A 114 -6.67 -27.89 17.81
CA LEU A 114 -6.64 -27.72 19.26
C LEU A 114 -8.04 -27.78 19.88
N LYS A 115 -9.05 -27.15 19.24
CA LYS A 115 -10.44 -27.22 19.67
C LYS A 115 -11.01 -28.64 19.60
N LYS A 116 -10.61 -29.44 18.60
CA LYS A 116 -10.99 -30.86 18.51
C LYS A 116 -10.31 -31.68 19.60
N LYS A 117 -9.00 -31.54 19.77
CA LYS A 117 -8.22 -32.21 20.81
C LYS A 117 -8.78 -31.94 22.21
N MET A 118 -9.23 -30.72 22.48
CA MET A 118 -9.93 -30.37 23.72
C MET A 118 -11.13 -31.30 24.00
N LYS A 119 -11.99 -31.49 23.00
CA LYS A 119 -13.19 -32.33 23.12
C LYS A 119 -12.80 -33.80 23.32
N ASP A 120 -11.81 -34.27 22.58
CA ASP A 120 -11.33 -35.65 22.65
C ASP A 120 -10.68 -35.97 24.01
N ASP A 121 -9.88 -35.05 24.56
CA ASP A 121 -9.24 -35.21 25.88
C ASP A 121 -10.28 -35.20 27.01
N ILE A 122 -11.31 -34.35 26.93
CA ILE A 122 -12.44 -34.35 27.87
C ILE A 122 -13.20 -35.68 27.80
N ALA A 123 -13.51 -36.16 26.60
CA ALA A 123 -14.21 -37.43 26.42
C ALA A 123 -13.39 -38.62 26.97
N LYS A 124 -12.08 -38.66 26.71
CA LYS A 124 -11.19 -39.69 27.26
C LYS A 124 -11.13 -39.68 28.78
N ALA A 125 -11.08 -38.51 29.40
CA ALA A 125 -11.04 -38.40 30.86
C ALA A 125 -12.34 -38.90 31.51
N ILE A 126 -13.50 -38.63 30.89
CA ILE A 126 -14.80 -39.16 31.33
C ILE A 126 -14.83 -40.69 31.22
N ILE A 127 -14.36 -41.25 30.09
CA ILE A 127 -14.30 -42.71 29.88
C ILE A 127 -13.38 -43.38 30.92
N ALA A 128 -12.21 -42.80 31.18
CA ALA A 128 -11.26 -43.31 32.17
C ALA A 128 -11.84 -43.35 33.60
N ARG A 129 -12.78 -42.45 33.92
CA ARG A 129 -13.51 -42.45 35.20
C ARG A 129 -14.83 -43.24 35.12
N HIS A 130 -14.97 -44.16 34.17
CA HIS A 130 -16.15 -45.00 33.98
C HIS A 130 -17.44 -44.20 33.79
N GLY A 131 -17.35 -43.04 33.12
CA GLY A 131 -18.48 -42.16 32.87
C GLY A 131 -18.71 -41.10 33.95
N ALA A 132 -17.92 -41.06 35.03
CA ALA A 132 -18.06 -40.01 36.04
C ALA A 132 -17.65 -38.62 35.48
N PRO A 133 -18.45 -37.57 35.71
CA PRO A 133 -18.13 -36.22 35.27
C PRO A 133 -16.81 -35.69 35.87
N LEU A 134 -16.10 -34.85 35.12
CA LEU A 134 -14.96 -34.08 35.64
C LEU A 134 -15.42 -33.11 36.73
N SER A 135 -14.56 -32.85 37.71
CA SER A 135 -14.80 -31.74 38.65
C SER A 135 -14.69 -30.39 37.92
N ILE A 136 -15.36 -29.37 38.48
CA ILE A 136 -15.38 -28.02 37.91
C ILE A 136 -13.95 -27.46 37.79
N SER A 137 -13.10 -27.67 38.80
CA SER A 137 -11.70 -27.23 38.80
C SER A 137 -10.85 -27.88 37.70
N GLU A 138 -11.06 -29.17 37.43
CA GLU A 138 -10.32 -29.89 36.38
C GLU A 138 -10.77 -29.44 34.99
N HIS A 139 -12.07 -29.21 34.81
CA HIS A 139 -12.63 -28.65 33.59
C HIS A 139 -12.10 -27.24 33.32
N GLU A 140 -12.12 -26.37 34.33
CA GLU A 140 -11.61 -25.00 34.24
C GLU A 140 -10.11 -24.96 33.94
N ALA A 141 -9.31 -25.85 34.53
CA ALA A 141 -7.87 -25.92 34.27
C ALA A 141 -7.56 -26.30 32.80
N ILE A 142 -8.32 -27.25 32.23
CA ILE A 142 -8.19 -27.64 30.82
C ILE A 142 -8.61 -26.48 29.90
N VAL A 143 -9.74 -25.84 30.20
CA VAL A 143 -10.25 -24.70 29.42
C VAL A 143 -9.29 -23.51 29.48
N ALA A 144 -8.73 -23.19 30.64
CA ALA A 144 -7.79 -22.08 30.81
C ALA A 144 -6.48 -22.30 30.05
N ARG A 145 -5.93 -23.52 30.06
CA ARG A 145 -4.73 -23.87 29.28
C ARG A 145 -4.95 -23.65 27.79
N ILE A 146 -6.10 -24.09 27.28
CA ILE A 146 -6.41 -24.04 25.85
C ILE A 146 -6.75 -22.62 25.41
N LYS A 147 -7.50 -21.84 26.20
CA LYS A 147 -7.72 -20.41 25.94
C LYS A 147 -6.39 -19.65 25.82
N ARG A 148 -5.40 -19.96 26.67
CA ARG A 148 -4.07 -19.36 26.60
C ARG A 148 -3.33 -19.71 25.31
N GLU A 149 -3.34 -20.99 24.92
CA GLU A 149 -2.71 -21.45 23.68
C GLU A 149 -3.38 -20.87 22.42
N THR A 150 -4.72 -20.78 22.43
CA THR A 150 -5.49 -20.12 21.36
C THR A 150 -5.19 -18.62 21.28
N ALA A 151 -5.18 -17.91 22.42
CA ALA A 151 -4.84 -16.50 22.46
C ALA A 151 -3.41 -16.23 21.96
N GLN A 152 -2.45 -17.08 22.33
CA GLN A 152 -1.07 -16.99 21.85
C GLN A 152 -0.97 -17.25 20.34
N ALA A 153 -1.70 -18.25 19.81
CA ALA A 153 -1.76 -18.52 18.38
C ALA A 153 -2.40 -17.36 17.60
N HIS A 154 -3.49 -16.78 18.13
CA HIS A 154 -4.17 -15.63 17.54
C HIS A 154 -3.29 -14.37 17.57
N ALA A 155 -2.56 -14.12 18.65
CA ALA A 155 -1.60 -13.02 18.74
C ALA A 155 -0.48 -13.14 17.68
N ARG A 156 0.05 -14.34 17.46
CA ARG A 156 1.05 -14.59 16.40
C ARG A 156 0.48 -14.38 14.98
N VAL A 157 -0.81 -14.65 14.77
CA VAL A 157 -1.51 -14.35 13.51
C VAL A 157 -1.64 -12.84 13.31
N LEU A 158 -2.06 -12.10 14.34
CA LEU A 158 -2.15 -10.64 14.29
C LEU A 158 -0.77 -9.99 14.09
N GLU A 159 0.28 -10.50 14.71
CA GLU A 159 1.65 -10.03 14.52
C GLU A 159 2.16 -10.31 13.10
N SER A 160 1.87 -11.50 12.56
CA SER A 160 2.19 -11.85 11.16
C SER A 160 1.40 -11.01 10.14
N LYS A 161 0.13 -10.71 10.42
CA LYS A 161 -0.68 -9.75 9.65
C LYS A 161 -0.17 -8.32 9.80
N GLY A 162 0.29 -7.94 10.99
CA GLY A 162 0.93 -6.65 11.25
C GLY A 162 2.23 -6.50 10.47
N MET A 163 3.01 -7.58 10.30
CA MET A 163 4.16 -7.63 9.39
C MET A 163 3.76 -7.50 7.92
N LEU A 164 2.62 -8.05 7.49
CA LEU A 164 2.08 -7.82 6.13
C LEU A 164 1.85 -6.33 5.85
N LEU A 165 1.42 -5.56 6.85
CA LEU A 165 1.16 -4.12 6.75
C LEU A 165 2.41 -3.26 7.02
N LYS A 166 3.34 -3.73 7.85
CA LYS A 166 4.58 -3.01 8.22
C LYS A 166 5.74 -3.27 7.27
N ASP A 167 5.78 -4.40 6.58
CA ASP A 167 6.80 -4.69 5.57
C ASP A 167 6.46 -4.06 4.22
N ASN A 168 5.70 -2.97 4.28
CA ASN A 168 5.82 -1.82 3.39
C ASN A 168 7.19 -1.15 3.57
N ARG A 169 8.28 -1.91 3.39
CA ARG A 169 9.41 -1.40 2.59
C ARG A 169 8.96 -1.24 1.14
N THR A 170 7.82 -0.60 0.96
CA THR A 170 7.38 -0.04 -0.29
C THR A 170 8.47 0.92 -0.68
N SER A 171 9.12 0.63 -1.79
CA SER A 171 9.87 1.62 -2.55
C SER A 171 9.17 2.99 -2.48
N ASP A 172 9.93 4.08 -2.47
CA ASP A 172 9.41 5.46 -2.59
C ASP A 172 8.37 5.66 -3.72
N ALA A 173 8.24 4.71 -4.64
CA ALA A 173 7.17 4.62 -5.62
C ALA A 173 5.75 4.41 -5.03
N VAL A 174 5.60 3.90 -3.80
CA VAL A 174 4.30 3.72 -3.11
C VAL A 174 4.20 4.69 -1.93
N ARG A 175 4.64 5.93 -2.18
CA ARG A 175 4.56 7.07 -1.25
C ARG A 175 3.11 7.35 -0.89
N ILE A 176 2.60 6.76 0.19
CA ILE A 176 1.96 7.47 1.32
C ILE A 176 2.09 6.52 2.53
N GLU A 177 2.55 6.99 3.68
CA GLU A 177 2.39 6.24 4.94
C GLU A 177 1.06 6.67 5.59
N PRO A 178 0.27 5.74 6.14
CA PRO A 178 -0.95 6.11 6.86
C PRO A 178 -0.60 6.91 8.12
N ILE A 179 -1.40 7.94 8.42
CA ILE A 179 -1.30 8.73 9.66
C ILE A 179 -1.50 7.84 10.88
N PHE A 180 -2.36 6.82 10.75
CA PHE A 180 -2.68 5.86 11.79
C PHE A 180 -3.15 4.55 11.21
N VAL A 181 -2.72 3.45 11.83
CA VAL A 181 -3.21 2.10 11.57
C VAL A 181 -3.84 1.58 12.86
N GLY A 182 -5.16 1.38 12.83
CA GLY A 182 -5.93 0.77 13.91
C GLY A 182 -5.69 -0.73 14.01
N ARG A 183 -6.07 -1.32 15.16
CA ARG A 183 -5.86 -2.75 15.43
C ARG A 183 -6.72 -3.69 14.57
N ASP A 184 -7.80 -3.19 13.98
CA ASP A 184 -8.83 -3.99 13.31
C ASP A 184 -8.78 -3.90 11.77
N GLY A 185 -7.63 -3.55 11.19
CA GLY A 185 -7.48 -3.43 9.73
C GLY A 185 -7.95 -2.10 9.15
N HIS A 186 -8.23 -1.11 10.01
CA HIS A 186 -8.51 0.25 9.58
C HIS A 186 -7.24 1.08 9.48
N ALA A 187 -7.10 1.88 8.43
CA ALA A 187 -6.02 2.84 8.29
C ALA A 187 -6.55 4.21 7.84
N TYR A 188 -5.87 5.28 8.25
CA TYR A 188 -6.24 6.65 7.95
C TYR A 188 -5.10 7.34 7.20
N TRP A 189 -5.43 8.05 6.14
CA TRP A 189 -4.47 8.58 5.17
C TRP A 189 -4.66 10.08 5.02
N LYS A 190 -3.59 10.88 5.14
CA LYS A 190 -3.64 12.32 4.89
C LYS A 190 -3.21 12.57 3.46
N LEU A 191 -4.13 13.08 2.64
CA LEU A 191 -3.81 13.59 1.32
C LEU A 191 -3.55 15.08 1.43
N SER A 192 -2.29 15.49 1.32
CA SER A 192 -1.91 16.89 1.19
C SER A 192 -1.74 17.22 -0.29
N CYS A 193 -2.77 17.81 -0.92
CA CYS A 193 -2.64 18.34 -2.27
C CYS A 193 -3.08 19.81 -2.26
N SER A 194 -2.21 20.71 -2.74
CA SER A 194 -2.55 22.13 -2.96
C SER A 194 -3.14 22.89 -1.75
N GLY A 195 -2.62 22.64 -0.53
CA GLY A 195 -2.97 23.41 0.67
C GLY A 195 -4.27 23.00 1.38
N LYS A 196 -5.03 22.05 0.82
CA LYS A 196 -6.16 21.39 1.52
C LYS A 196 -5.74 19.97 1.88
N SER A 197 -5.95 19.58 3.14
CA SER A 197 -5.74 18.19 3.56
C SER A 197 -7.06 17.46 3.62
N GLU A 198 -7.19 16.41 2.81
CA GLU A 198 -8.28 15.44 2.93
C GLU A 198 -7.80 14.22 3.71
N VAL A 199 -8.69 13.62 4.49
CA VAL A 199 -8.42 12.38 5.21
C VAL A 199 -9.26 11.28 4.60
N LEU A 200 -8.61 10.19 4.18
CA LEU A 200 -9.28 8.98 3.72
C LEU A 200 -9.22 7.91 4.80
N HIS A 201 -10.32 7.18 4.94
CA HIS A 201 -10.42 5.97 5.72
C HIS A 201 -10.34 4.77 4.79
N GLN A 202 -9.38 3.89 5.05
CA GLN A 202 -9.27 2.57 4.45
C GLN A 202 -9.79 1.55 5.45
N ASP A 203 -10.77 0.76 5.04
CA ASP A 203 -11.24 -0.43 5.73
C ASP A 203 -10.75 -1.66 4.96
N ALA A 204 -9.73 -2.34 5.49
CA ALA A 204 -9.22 -3.58 4.90
C ALA A 204 -10.14 -4.78 5.15
N GLY A 205 -11.25 -4.59 5.87
CA GLY A 205 -12.24 -5.62 6.19
C GLY A 205 -11.78 -6.58 7.29
N ASN A 206 -12.76 -7.16 7.99
CA ASN A 206 -12.52 -8.15 9.06
C ASN A 206 -12.64 -9.62 8.58
N GLY A 207 -12.90 -9.85 7.28
CA GLY A 207 -13.62 -11.06 6.84
C GLY A 207 -13.02 -11.79 5.64
N ASP A 208 -12.45 -12.96 5.96
CA ASP A 208 -11.93 -14.04 5.12
C ASP A 208 -10.73 -13.74 4.20
N ALA A 209 -9.63 -14.47 4.43
CA ALA A 209 -8.32 -14.33 3.76
C ALA A 209 -8.35 -14.57 2.23
N LEU A 210 -9.53 -14.78 1.67
CA LEU A 210 -9.80 -15.11 0.28
C LEU A 210 -10.31 -13.90 -0.53
N THR A 211 -10.83 -12.85 0.12
CA THR A 211 -11.31 -11.63 -0.54
C THR A 211 -10.77 -10.41 0.21
N LEU A 212 -9.86 -9.67 -0.43
CA LEU A 212 -9.54 -8.30 -0.03
C LEU A 212 -10.69 -7.41 -0.51
N ASP A 213 -11.82 -7.38 0.22
CA ASP A 213 -12.92 -6.44 -0.03
C ASP A 213 -12.59 -5.09 0.62
N GLU A 214 -11.51 -4.49 0.13
CA GLU A 214 -10.98 -3.23 0.62
C GLU A 214 -11.92 -2.08 0.24
N LYS A 215 -12.33 -1.30 1.23
CA LYS A 215 -13.24 -0.15 1.05
C LYS A 215 -12.55 1.14 1.45
N TRP A 216 -12.80 2.18 0.65
CA TRP A 216 -12.25 3.51 0.85
C TRP A 216 -13.39 4.51 1.06
N PHE A 217 -13.29 5.31 2.12
CA PHE A 217 -14.26 6.33 2.48
C PHE A 217 -13.59 7.68 2.64
N ALA A 218 -14.21 8.72 2.09
CA ALA A 218 -13.85 10.09 2.41
C ALA A 218 -14.42 10.44 3.79
N ILE A 219 -13.59 11.03 4.64
CA ILE A 219 -14.02 11.47 5.97
C ILE A 219 -14.54 12.89 5.86
N ASP A 220 -15.69 13.14 6.44
CA ASP A 220 -16.28 14.47 6.57
C ASP A 220 -15.51 15.35 7.57
N ASP A 221 -15.85 16.63 7.64
CA ASP A 221 -15.10 17.57 8.47
C ASP A 221 -15.24 17.26 9.98
N GLN A 222 -16.37 16.68 10.40
CA GLN A 222 -16.59 16.24 11.78
C GLN A 222 -15.68 15.05 12.15
N GLY A 223 -15.55 14.07 11.25
CA GLY A 223 -14.65 12.94 11.42
C GLY A 223 -13.17 13.36 11.40
N LYS A 224 -12.80 14.35 10.59
CA LYS A 224 -11.44 14.92 10.60
C LYS A 224 -11.09 15.53 11.95
N GLU A 225 -11.98 16.32 12.54
CA GLU A 225 -11.77 16.95 13.86
C GLU A 225 -11.64 15.90 14.98
N ALA A 226 -12.48 14.86 14.94
CA ALA A 226 -12.40 13.76 15.90
C ALA A 226 -11.06 13.01 15.85
N ILE A 227 -10.55 12.76 14.64
CA ILE A 227 -9.26 12.12 14.40
C ILE A 227 -8.11 13.01 14.88
N GLU A 228 -8.13 14.30 14.57
CA GLU A 228 -7.10 15.26 14.98
C GLU A 228 -7.06 15.44 16.51
N LYS A 229 -8.22 15.45 17.16
CA LYS A 229 -8.34 15.45 18.62
C LYS A 229 -7.76 14.16 19.24
N HIS A 230 -8.01 13.01 18.63
CA HIS A 230 -7.45 11.74 19.08
C HIS A 230 -5.92 11.74 18.99
N PHE A 231 -5.35 12.20 17.87
CA PHE A 231 -3.89 12.35 17.74
C PHE A 231 -3.29 13.32 18.75
N SER A 232 -3.97 14.44 19.00
CA SER A 232 -3.54 15.42 20.00
C SER A 232 -3.54 14.85 21.42
N SER A 233 -4.41 13.86 21.71
CA SER A 233 -4.45 13.18 23.01
C SER A 233 -3.40 12.06 23.18
N LEU A 234 -2.79 11.62 22.08
CA LEU A 234 -1.76 10.56 22.07
C LEU A 234 -0.33 11.10 22.11
N ARG A 235 -0.15 12.42 22.04
CA ARG A 235 1.15 13.11 22.08
C ARG A 235 1.41 13.68 23.47
#